data_AF-A0A7S0IUY2-F1
#
_entry.id   AF-A0A7S0IUY2-F1
#
_cell.length_a   1.000
_cell.length_b   1.000
_cell.length_c   1.000
_cell.angle_alpha   90.00
_cell.angle_beta   90.00
_cell.angle_gamma   90.00
#
_symmetry.space_group_name_H-M   'P 1'
#
loop_
_entity.id
_entity.type
_entity.pdbx_description
1 polymer ?
#
loop_
_entity_poly.entity_id
_entity_poly.type
_entity_poly.pdbx_seq_one_letter_code
_entity_poly.pdbx_strand_id
1 'polypeptide(L)'
;ADGAPDDATLVQLMSSSARPYMLIVPLRDDVEDEFFDEPAKREIFDEHSVKEQITGLFEAFTGSCDAPRWRGASPTERSTWPAARAVGGLNCEHQRDATPEEVLHLITEAAAVLYPHLWASSRASSAGSAVLAANGDCGWGYLGNWQDPSSDACTGQYAYDDPTCLDDCIVIEGIYWAIASYTGGLYTDERADWISNEWLMATPDAAFPVEPPEISNAVSLQAGSPALYALVSDHTSHGHKWLPAVWPDGLYVKCPECCSQERPATNRRMLFASAPSCACPPACAA
;
A
#
# COMPACT_ATOMS: atom_id res chain seq x y z
N ALA A 1 -14.99 -6.61 -2.29
CA ALA A 1 -15.39 -5.19 -2.19
C ALA A 1 -16.85 -5.06 -2.59
N ASP A 2 -17.67 -4.42 -1.76
CA ASP A 2 -19.08 -4.11 -2.01
C ASP A 2 -19.26 -2.79 -2.81
N GLY A 3 -18.17 -2.06 -3.03
CA GLY A 3 -18.14 -0.79 -3.75
C GLY A 3 -18.46 0.41 -2.87
N ALA A 4 -18.69 0.23 -1.58
CA ALA A 4 -18.84 1.32 -0.62
C ALA A 4 -17.47 1.74 -0.09
N PRO A 5 -17.23 3.05 0.14
CA PRO A 5 -16.00 3.50 0.77
C PRO A 5 -16.02 3.18 2.28
N ASP A 6 -14.98 2.51 2.77
CA ASP A 6 -14.82 2.25 4.20
C ASP A 6 -14.57 3.54 5.00
N ASP A 7 -13.81 4.48 4.41
CA ASP A 7 -13.64 5.86 4.88
C ASP A 7 -14.12 6.87 3.83
N ALA A 8 -15.40 7.25 3.91
CA ALA A 8 -16.03 8.19 2.99
C ALA A 8 -15.37 9.59 3.02
N THR A 9 -14.83 10.02 4.16
CA THR A 9 -14.16 11.32 4.29
C THR A 9 -12.82 11.32 3.54
N LEU A 10 -12.08 10.21 3.63
CA LEU A 10 -10.86 10.02 2.86
C LEU A 10 -11.12 10.02 1.35
N VAL A 11 -12.12 9.26 0.89
CA VAL A 11 -12.48 9.23 -0.54
C VAL A 11 -12.95 10.62 -1.02
N GLN A 12 -13.67 11.37 -0.18
CA GLN A 12 -14.05 12.75 -0.50
C GLN A 12 -12.84 13.68 -0.62
N LEU A 13 -11.83 13.54 0.24
CA LEU A 13 -10.59 14.30 0.14
C LEU A 13 -9.85 13.99 -1.17
N MET A 14 -9.66 12.70 -1.47
CA MET A 14 -8.91 12.26 -2.65
C MET A 14 -9.59 12.67 -3.97
N SER A 15 -10.93 12.71 -3.99
CA SER A 15 -11.73 13.14 -5.14
C SER A 15 -11.91 14.66 -5.25
N SER A 16 -11.37 15.44 -4.31
CA SER A 16 -11.54 16.89 -4.29
C SER A 16 -10.70 17.56 -5.39
N SER A 17 -11.26 18.53 -6.09
CA SER A 17 -10.52 19.29 -7.11
C SER A 17 -9.55 20.32 -6.50
N ALA A 18 -9.55 20.49 -5.18
CA ALA A 18 -8.68 21.44 -4.49
C ALA A 18 -7.29 20.86 -4.19
N ARG A 19 -7.20 19.54 -4.05
CA ARG A 19 -5.97 18.75 -3.84
C ARG A 19 -6.16 17.40 -4.51
N PRO A 20 -6.03 17.32 -5.83
CA PRO A 20 -6.33 16.08 -6.54
C PRO A 20 -5.27 15.02 -6.24
N TYR A 21 -5.72 13.79 -6.05
CA TYR A 21 -4.86 12.61 -5.94
C TYR A 21 -4.93 11.85 -7.27
N MET A 22 -3.79 11.60 -7.88
CA MET A 22 -3.70 11.10 -9.25
C MET A 22 -2.76 9.90 -9.33
N LEU A 23 -3.29 8.76 -9.78
CA LEU A 23 -2.47 7.67 -10.26
C LEU A 23 -2.16 7.89 -11.74
N ILE A 24 -0.89 8.01 -12.09
CA ILE A 24 -0.41 8.16 -13.46
C ILE A 24 -0.02 6.79 -13.98
N VAL A 25 -0.58 6.40 -15.13
CA VAL A 25 -0.34 5.09 -15.73
C VAL A 25 0.37 5.28 -17.08
N PRO A 26 1.72 5.28 -17.09
CA PRO A 26 2.47 5.40 -18.33
C PRO A 26 2.29 4.15 -19.19
N LEU A 27 2.28 4.36 -20.51
CA LEU A 27 2.13 3.28 -21.49
C LEU A 27 3.46 2.58 -21.80
N ARG A 28 4.58 3.17 -21.41
CA ARG A 28 5.95 2.70 -21.68
C ARG A 28 6.87 3.16 -20.55
N ASP A 29 7.91 2.39 -20.33
CA ASP A 29 8.90 2.53 -19.26
C ASP A 29 9.76 3.79 -19.43
N ASP A 30 9.92 4.29 -20.67
CA ASP A 30 10.70 5.51 -20.97
C ASP A 30 9.98 6.82 -20.62
N VAL A 31 8.71 6.76 -20.18
CA VAL A 31 7.87 7.95 -20.00
C VAL A 31 7.94 8.49 -18.57
N GLU A 32 8.40 7.71 -17.59
CA GLU A 32 8.46 8.17 -16.20
C GLU A 32 9.42 9.36 -16.05
N ASP A 33 10.63 9.22 -16.59
CA ASP A 33 11.62 10.30 -16.64
C ASP A 33 11.13 11.47 -17.52
N GLU A 34 10.57 11.19 -18.70
CA GLU A 34 10.13 12.23 -19.65
C GLU A 34 8.92 13.04 -19.16
N PHE A 35 8.06 12.48 -18.31
CA PHE A 35 6.85 13.16 -17.86
C PHE A 35 7.14 14.28 -16.86
N PHE A 36 8.08 14.06 -15.94
CA PHE A 36 8.42 15.02 -14.88
C PHE A 36 9.57 15.96 -15.25
N ASP A 37 10.37 15.61 -16.25
CA ASP A 37 11.43 16.48 -16.77
C ASP A 37 10.90 17.66 -17.61
N GLU A 38 9.61 17.70 -17.95
CA GLU A 38 9.00 18.83 -18.64
C GLU A 38 8.57 19.93 -17.63
N PRO A 39 9.23 21.10 -17.60
CA PRO A 39 9.02 22.11 -16.55
C PRO A 39 7.57 22.64 -16.49
N ALA A 40 6.90 22.72 -17.65
CA ALA A 40 5.51 23.18 -17.73
C ALA A 40 4.52 22.18 -17.10
N LYS A 41 4.84 20.88 -17.09
CA LYS A 41 4.04 19.89 -16.37
C LYS A 41 4.30 19.99 -14.88
N ARG A 42 5.57 20.08 -14.45
CA ARG A 42 5.91 20.25 -13.02
C ARG A 42 5.24 21.47 -12.40
N GLU A 43 5.19 22.59 -13.13
CA GLU A 43 4.53 23.82 -12.67
C GLU A 43 3.02 23.64 -12.41
N ILE A 44 2.32 22.85 -13.23
CA ILE A 44 0.88 22.54 -13.03
C ILE A 44 0.68 21.69 -11.77
N PHE A 45 1.56 20.72 -11.52
CA PHE A 45 1.47 19.85 -10.35
C PHE A 45 1.76 20.63 -9.07
N ASP A 46 2.78 21.48 -9.09
CA ASP A 46 3.17 22.34 -7.97
C ASP A 46 2.09 23.41 -7.67
N GLU A 47 1.53 24.07 -8.69
CA GLU A 47 0.47 25.09 -8.53
C GLU A 47 -0.79 24.51 -7.85
N HIS A 48 -1.15 23.27 -8.19
CA HIS A 48 -2.35 22.62 -7.67
C HIS A 48 -2.12 21.71 -6.47
N SER A 49 -0.87 21.63 -5.97
CA SER A 49 -0.49 20.72 -4.89
C SER A 49 -1.03 19.30 -5.12
N VAL A 50 -0.86 18.82 -6.37
CA VAL A 50 -1.27 17.47 -6.77
C VAL A 50 -0.50 16.46 -5.93
N LYS A 51 -1.17 15.38 -5.56
CA LYS A 51 -0.53 14.19 -5.00
C LYS A 51 -0.56 13.10 -6.04
N GLU A 52 0.61 12.61 -6.42
CA GLU A 52 0.75 11.67 -7.51
C GLU A 52 1.56 10.45 -7.13
N GLN A 53 1.21 9.34 -7.76
CA GLN A 53 2.02 8.13 -7.83
C GLN A 53 1.97 7.60 -9.26
N ILE A 54 2.98 6.84 -9.64
CA ILE A 54 3.12 6.31 -10.98
C ILE A 54 3.09 4.78 -10.87
N THR A 55 2.31 4.13 -11.72
CA THR A 55 2.41 2.68 -11.87
C THR A 55 2.28 2.32 -13.33
N GLY A 56 3.37 1.85 -13.92
CA GLY A 56 3.43 1.45 -15.31
C GLY A 56 2.65 0.17 -15.60
N LEU A 57 2.12 0.04 -16.82
CA LEU A 57 1.51 -1.22 -17.26
C LEU A 57 2.52 -2.40 -17.28
N PHE A 58 3.81 -2.09 -17.30
CA PHE A 58 4.91 -3.06 -17.28
C PHE A 58 5.18 -3.63 -15.88
N GLU A 59 4.61 -3.03 -14.83
CA GLU A 59 4.73 -3.49 -13.43
C GLU A 59 3.38 -3.89 -12.81
N ALA A 60 2.31 -3.78 -13.60
CA ALA A 60 0.94 -4.12 -13.21
C ALA A 60 0.62 -5.58 -13.54
N PHE A 61 0.95 -6.47 -12.60
CA PHE A 61 0.83 -7.92 -12.77
C PHE A 61 -0.47 -8.49 -12.19
N THR A 62 -1.52 -8.51 -13.01
CA THR A 62 -2.80 -9.10 -12.59
C THR A 62 -2.65 -10.58 -12.28
N GLY A 63 -3.22 -11.04 -11.16
CA GLY A 63 -3.09 -12.45 -10.79
C GLY A 63 -1.83 -12.78 -10.00
N SER A 64 -1.14 -11.76 -9.47
CA SER A 64 0.08 -11.95 -8.69
C SER A 64 -0.10 -12.90 -7.51
N CYS A 65 0.88 -13.79 -7.32
CA CYS A 65 0.99 -14.70 -6.21
C CYS A 65 1.04 -13.97 -4.85
N ASP A 66 1.38 -12.67 -4.83
CA ASP A 66 1.35 -11.83 -3.62
C ASP A 66 -0.04 -11.76 -2.98
N ALA A 67 -1.12 -11.85 -3.77
CA ALA A 67 -2.47 -11.93 -3.19
C ALA A 67 -2.77 -13.37 -2.74
N PRO A 68 -3.21 -13.58 -1.47
CA PRO A 68 -3.54 -14.92 -0.96
C PRO A 68 -4.43 -15.74 -1.89
N ARG A 69 -5.39 -15.09 -2.55
CA ARG A 69 -6.32 -15.73 -3.49
C ARG A 69 -5.63 -16.48 -4.63
N TRP A 70 -4.65 -15.84 -5.26
CA TRP A 70 -4.03 -16.36 -6.48
C TRP A 70 -3.09 -17.53 -6.20
N ARG A 71 -2.57 -17.63 -4.98
CA ARG A 71 -1.82 -18.79 -4.48
C ARG A 71 -2.69 -19.85 -3.77
N GLY A 72 -4.01 -19.76 -3.86
CA GLY A 72 -4.93 -20.78 -3.35
C GLY A 72 -5.27 -20.66 -1.86
N ALA A 73 -5.01 -19.52 -1.23
CA ALA A 73 -5.42 -19.19 0.13
C ALA A 73 -6.64 -18.26 0.16
N SER A 74 -7.33 -18.22 1.29
CA SER A 74 -8.44 -17.31 1.50
C SER A 74 -7.94 -15.89 1.77
N PRO A 75 -8.52 -14.84 1.16
CA PRO A 75 -8.20 -13.46 1.51
C PRO A 75 -8.52 -13.10 2.97
N THR A 76 -9.53 -13.74 3.57
CA THR A 76 -10.04 -13.42 4.92
C THR A 76 -9.71 -14.48 5.96
N GLU A 77 -9.65 -15.75 5.58
CA GLU A 77 -9.37 -16.88 6.49
C GLU A 77 -7.86 -17.10 6.59
N ARG A 78 -7.22 -16.31 7.44
CA ARG A 78 -5.77 -16.26 7.64
C ARG A 78 -5.09 -17.60 7.95
N SER A 79 -5.79 -18.52 8.61
CA SER A 79 -5.28 -19.87 8.90
C SER A 79 -4.97 -20.69 7.64
N THR A 80 -5.45 -20.26 6.47
CA THR A 80 -5.15 -20.93 5.18
C THR A 80 -3.81 -20.51 4.59
N TRP A 81 -3.25 -19.37 5.01
CA TRP A 81 -2.06 -18.80 4.35
C TRP A 81 -0.79 -19.66 4.49
N PRO A 82 -0.47 -20.26 5.67
CA PRO A 82 0.78 -21.02 5.82
C PRO A 82 0.91 -22.21 4.87
N ALA A 83 -0.20 -22.83 4.47
CA ALA A 83 -0.19 -23.94 3.51
C ALA A 83 0.04 -23.49 2.06
N ALA A 84 -0.11 -22.19 1.78
CA ALA A 84 -0.03 -21.60 0.45
C ALA A 84 1.19 -20.68 0.27
N ARG A 85 2.12 -20.61 1.23
CA ARG A 85 3.28 -19.71 1.17
C ARG A 85 4.25 -20.07 0.04
N ALA A 86 4.40 -21.36 -0.27
CA ALA A 86 5.31 -21.83 -1.31
C ALA A 86 4.64 -21.72 -2.67
N VAL A 87 5.09 -20.78 -3.50
CA VAL A 87 4.41 -20.45 -4.77
C VAL A 87 5.05 -21.11 -6.00
N GLY A 88 6.21 -21.74 -5.83
CA GLY A 88 6.90 -22.46 -6.90
C GLY A 88 6.01 -23.49 -7.61
N GLY A 89 5.84 -23.32 -8.92
CA GLY A 89 5.05 -24.21 -9.77
C GLY A 89 3.53 -23.98 -9.72
N LEU A 90 3.06 -22.96 -9.01
CA LEU A 90 1.68 -22.50 -9.11
C LEU A 90 1.46 -21.74 -10.43
N ASN A 91 0.18 -21.59 -10.80
CA ASN A 91 -0.23 -20.85 -12.00
C ASN A 91 -0.80 -19.47 -11.60
N CYS A 92 -0.02 -18.72 -10.82
CA CYS A 92 -0.21 -17.30 -10.51
C CYS A 92 0.99 -16.51 -11.07
N GLU A 93 0.88 -15.19 -11.14
CA GLU A 93 1.98 -14.35 -11.62
C GLU A 93 3.02 -14.18 -10.50
N HIS A 94 4.26 -14.58 -10.75
CA HIS A 94 5.33 -14.54 -9.74
C HIS A 94 5.90 -13.13 -9.58
N GLN A 95 5.68 -12.26 -10.57
CA GLN A 95 6.08 -10.86 -10.52
C GLN A 95 5.22 -10.06 -9.52
N ARG A 96 5.83 -9.04 -8.89
CA ARG A 96 5.16 -8.12 -7.96
C ARG A 96 4.20 -7.24 -8.72
N ASP A 97 2.90 -7.30 -8.43
CA ASP A 97 2.00 -6.23 -8.86
C ASP A 97 2.34 -4.96 -8.08
N ALA A 98 2.87 -3.94 -8.75
CA ALA A 98 3.19 -2.66 -8.12
C ALA A 98 1.94 -1.81 -7.83
N THR A 99 0.82 -2.10 -8.49
CA THR A 99 -0.40 -1.29 -8.39
C THR A 99 -0.92 -1.14 -6.94
N PRO A 100 -0.98 -2.20 -6.11
CA PRO A 100 -1.38 -2.07 -4.70
C PRO A 100 -0.50 -1.14 -3.88
N GLU A 101 0.82 -1.14 -4.11
CA GLU A 101 1.80 -0.28 -3.44
C GLU A 101 1.51 1.19 -3.73
N GLU A 102 1.48 1.54 -5.01
CA GLU A 102 1.33 2.93 -5.46
C GLU A 102 -0.04 3.52 -5.11
N VAL A 103 -1.09 2.71 -5.19
CA VAL A 103 -2.42 3.13 -4.74
C VAL A 103 -2.46 3.32 -3.23
N LEU A 104 -1.82 2.43 -2.46
CA LEU A 104 -1.76 2.57 -1.00
C LEU A 104 -0.90 3.76 -0.56
N HIS A 105 0.15 4.12 -1.29
CA HIS A 105 0.92 5.34 -1.05
C HIS A 105 0.03 6.58 -1.15
N LEU A 106 -0.75 6.72 -2.24
CA LEU A 106 -1.71 7.83 -2.40
C LEU A 106 -2.76 7.87 -1.28
N ILE A 107 -3.31 6.72 -0.90
CA ILE A 107 -4.30 6.63 0.19
C ILE A 107 -3.66 7.03 1.52
N THR A 108 -2.42 6.60 1.78
CA THR A 108 -1.68 6.90 3.00
C THR A 108 -1.38 8.39 3.10
N GLU A 109 -1.02 9.06 2.00
CA GLU A 109 -0.87 10.51 1.96
C GLU A 109 -2.18 11.25 2.29
N ALA A 110 -3.32 10.75 1.81
CA ALA A 110 -4.63 11.31 2.17
C ALA A 110 -4.95 11.09 3.66
N ALA A 111 -4.64 9.91 4.19
CA ALA A 111 -4.80 9.61 5.61
C ALA A 111 -3.88 10.49 6.49
N ALA A 112 -2.66 10.78 6.04
CA ALA A 112 -1.72 11.69 6.69
C ALA A 112 -2.29 13.11 6.84
N VAL A 113 -3.06 13.58 5.85
CA VAL A 113 -3.73 14.89 5.91
C VAL A 113 -4.90 14.90 6.88
N LEU A 114 -5.74 13.86 6.88
CA LEU A 114 -6.95 13.81 7.72
C LEU A 114 -6.65 13.45 9.18
N TYR A 115 -5.66 12.59 9.39
CA TYR A 115 -5.36 11.97 10.67
C TYR A 115 -3.86 12.08 11.01
N PRO A 116 -3.30 13.31 11.04
CA PRO A 116 -1.85 13.51 11.11
C PRO A 116 -1.19 12.95 12.37
N HIS A 117 -1.93 12.88 13.49
CA HIS A 117 -1.42 12.26 14.71
C HIS A 117 -1.15 10.75 14.56
N LEU A 118 -1.88 10.08 13.67
CA LEU A 118 -1.73 8.66 13.40
C LEU A 118 -0.78 8.40 12.23
N TRP A 119 -0.99 9.09 11.11
CA TRP A 119 -0.45 8.67 9.81
C TRP A 119 0.43 9.70 9.10
N ALA A 120 0.74 10.86 9.71
CA ALA A 120 1.65 11.80 9.05
C ALA A 120 3.01 11.15 8.75
N SER A 121 3.60 11.44 7.59
CA SER A 121 4.92 10.97 7.15
C SER A 121 6.06 11.67 7.92
N SER A 122 6.03 11.57 9.23
CA SER A 122 7.00 12.20 10.13
C SER A 122 7.11 11.42 11.43
N ARG A 123 8.25 11.55 12.11
CA ARG A 123 8.50 10.96 13.44
C ARG A 123 7.47 11.33 14.51
N ALA A 124 6.72 12.41 14.33
CA ALA A 124 5.74 12.89 15.30
C ALA A 124 4.42 12.11 15.28
N SER A 125 4.13 11.36 14.22
CA SER A 125 2.95 10.51 14.15
C SER A 125 3.21 9.14 14.79
N SER A 126 2.13 8.45 15.19
CA SER A 126 2.22 7.09 15.70
C SER A 126 2.89 6.15 14.69
N ALA A 127 2.48 6.21 13.42
CA ALA A 127 3.02 5.37 12.36
C ALA A 127 4.49 5.70 12.08
N GLY A 128 4.83 6.98 11.88
CA GLY A 128 6.21 7.38 11.57
C GLY A 128 7.17 7.10 12.71
N SER A 129 6.76 7.29 13.97
CA SER A 129 7.57 6.86 15.11
C SER A 129 7.80 5.35 15.13
N ALA A 130 6.80 4.55 14.76
CA ALA A 130 6.90 3.09 14.79
C ALA A 130 7.72 2.53 13.61
N VAL A 131 7.59 3.11 12.41
CA VAL A 131 8.43 2.80 11.24
C VAL A 131 9.90 3.10 11.54
N LEU A 132 10.20 4.32 12.00
CA LEU A 132 11.59 4.72 12.28
C LEU A 132 12.21 3.92 13.43
N ALA A 133 11.41 3.41 14.36
CA ALA A 133 11.89 2.52 15.41
C ALA A 133 12.25 1.12 14.88
N ALA A 134 11.56 0.62 13.86
CA ALA A 134 11.84 -0.68 13.24
C ALA A 134 13.22 -0.73 12.54
N ASN A 135 13.81 0.44 12.25
CA ASN A 135 15.15 0.52 11.66
C ASN A 135 16.29 0.16 12.61
N GLY A 136 16.10 0.34 13.92
CA GLY A 136 17.15 0.10 14.90
C GLY A 136 18.42 0.89 14.55
N ASP A 137 19.49 0.16 14.22
CA ASP A 137 20.81 0.67 13.86
C ASP A 137 21.21 0.39 12.41
N CYS A 138 20.26 0.04 11.53
CA CYS A 138 20.54 -0.29 10.14
C CYS A 138 20.87 0.93 9.26
N GLY A 139 20.65 2.15 9.74
CA GLY A 139 20.94 3.36 8.97
C GLY A 139 20.02 3.53 7.75
N TRP A 140 20.36 4.46 6.88
CA TRP A 140 19.52 4.84 5.73
C TRP A 140 20.36 5.14 4.48
N GLY A 141 19.78 4.86 3.31
CA GLY A 141 20.37 5.16 2.01
C GLY A 141 20.73 6.63 1.87
N TYR A 142 19.80 7.53 2.20
CA TYR A 142 19.99 8.98 2.10
C TYR A 142 21.09 9.54 3.02
N LEU A 143 21.49 8.79 4.05
CA LEU A 143 22.61 9.13 4.93
C LEU A 143 23.95 8.50 4.49
N GLY A 144 23.93 7.61 3.49
CA GLY A 144 25.09 6.87 3.03
C GLY A 144 25.66 5.89 4.05
N ASN A 145 24.85 5.50 5.05
CA ASN A 145 25.25 4.57 6.12
C ASN A 145 24.32 3.36 6.24
N TRP A 146 23.53 3.08 5.20
CA TRP A 146 22.65 1.92 5.12
C TRP A 146 23.43 0.60 5.32
N GLN A 147 22.79 -0.30 6.04
CA GLN A 147 23.24 -1.66 6.31
C GLN A 147 22.08 -2.60 5.99
N ASP A 148 22.40 -3.71 5.33
CA ASP A 148 21.45 -4.76 4.99
C ASP A 148 20.88 -5.40 6.28
N PRO A 149 19.57 -5.27 6.56
CA PRO A 149 18.93 -5.82 7.75
C PRO A 149 18.93 -7.35 7.77
N SER A 150 19.05 -8.02 6.62
CA SER A 150 19.17 -9.49 6.54
C SER A 150 20.51 -10.01 7.01
N SER A 151 21.51 -9.13 7.10
CA SER A 151 22.88 -9.47 7.50
C SER A 151 23.11 -9.33 9.01
N ASP A 152 24.28 -9.74 9.48
CA ASP A 152 24.72 -9.53 10.88
C ASP A 152 25.22 -8.10 11.16
N ALA A 153 25.06 -7.15 10.22
CA ALA A 153 25.61 -5.80 10.32
C ALA A 153 24.78 -4.86 11.20
N CYS A 154 23.48 -5.14 11.35
CA CYS A 154 22.57 -4.38 12.21
C CYS A 154 21.49 -5.28 12.82
N THR A 155 20.62 -4.69 13.64
CA THR A 155 19.62 -5.39 14.47
C THR A 155 18.18 -4.97 14.19
N GLY A 156 17.98 -3.99 13.30
CA GLY A 156 16.66 -3.55 12.87
C GLY A 156 16.02 -4.50 11.86
N GLN A 157 14.71 -4.37 11.67
CA GLN A 157 13.92 -5.18 10.75
C GLN A 157 13.46 -4.41 9.50
N TYR A 158 13.78 -3.12 9.42
CA TYR A 158 13.47 -2.29 8.26
C TYR A 158 14.61 -1.33 7.93
N ALA A 159 15.11 -1.37 6.70
CA ALA A 159 16.02 -0.35 6.18
C ALA A 159 15.72 -0.11 4.71
N TYR A 160 16.02 1.09 4.22
CA TYR A 160 15.79 1.45 2.83
C TYR A 160 17.07 2.03 2.25
N ASP A 161 17.55 1.46 1.14
CA ASP A 161 18.87 1.75 0.58
C ASP A 161 18.88 2.95 -0.38
N ASP A 162 17.70 3.40 -0.83
CA ASP A 162 17.56 4.48 -1.79
C ASP A 162 18.12 5.80 -1.22
N PRO A 163 19.13 6.41 -1.88
CA PRO A 163 19.73 7.66 -1.44
C PRO A 163 18.83 8.89 -1.61
N THR A 164 17.74 8.78 -2.36
CA THR A 164 16.78 9.83 -2.66
C THR A 164 15.54 9.79 -1.77
N CYS A 165 15.25 8.64 -1.15
CA CYS A 165 14.13 8.46 -0.23
C CYS A 165 14.45 9.04 1.16
N LEU A 166 13.89 10.22 1.45
CA LEU A 166 14.04 10.89 2.74
C LEU A 166 13.03 10.37 3.79
N ASP A 167 13.04 10.97 4.98
CA ASP A 167 12.21 10.54 6.12
C ASP A 167 10.71 10.40 5.81
N ASP A 168 10.16 11.25 4.95
CA ASP A 168 8.75 11.20 4.55
C ASP A 168 8.44 9.98 3.67
N CYS A 169 9.28 9.74 2.66
CA CYS A 169 9.23 8.54 1.83
C CYS A 169 9.37 7.26 2.67
N ILE A 170 10.38 7.19 3.54
CA ILE A 170 10.62 6.04 4.44
C ILE A 170 9.39 5.69 5.28
N VAL A 171 8.68 6.70 5.79
CA VAL A 171 7.49 6.46 6.61
C VAL A 171 6.34 5.92 5.76
N ILE A 172 6.15 6.42 4.53
CA ILE A 172 5.10 5.94 3.62
C ILE A 172 5.37 4.48 3.23
N GLU A 173 6.60 4.17 2.81
CA GLU A 173 7.05 2.81 2.48
C GLU A 173 6.85 1.85 3.66
N GLY A 174 7.30 2.24 4.86
CA GLY A 174 7.14 1.41 6.06
C GLY A 174 5.68 1.15 6.45
N ILE A 175 4.77 2.11 6.19
CA ILE A 175 3.32 1.90 6.38
C ILE A 175 2.80 0.89 5.37
N TYR A 176 3.18 1.02 4.09
CA TYR A 176 2.84 0.05 3.05
C TYR A 176 3.30 -1.35 3.42
N TRP A 177 4.58 -1.52 3.79
CA TRP A 177 5.14 -2.82 4.17
C TRP A 177 4.39 -3.43 5.36
N ALA A 178 4.02 -2.64 6.36
CA ALA A 178 3.24 -3.10 7.50
C ALA A 178 1.83 -3.57 7.09
N ILE A 179 1.14 -2.82 6.22
CA ILE A 179 -0.18 -3.21 5.69
C ILE A 179 -0.06 -4.51 4.91
N ALA A 180 0.90 -4.59 3.99
CA ALA A 180 1.13 -5.77 3.16
C ALA A 180 1.46 -7.02 3.99
N SER A 181 2.29 -6.86 5.03
CA SER A 181 2.59 -7.94 5.98
C SER A 181 1.33 -8.40 6.71
N TYR A 182 0.51 -7.46 7.18
CA TYR A 182 -0.73 -7.76 7.91
C TYR A 182 -1.77 -8.46 7.03
N THR A 183 -1.93 -8.04 5.78
CA THR A 183 -2.92 -8.57 4.84
C THR A 183 -2.43 -9.78 4.03
N GLY A 184 -1.19 -10.21 4.26
CA GLY A 184 -0.59 -11.40 3.62
C GLY A 184 -0.03 -11.15 2.23
N GLY A 185 0.11 -9.89 1.80
CA GLY A 185 0.73 -9.50 0.54
C GLY A 185 2.19 -9.96 0.42
N LEU A 186 2.90 -10.00 1.56
CA LEU A 186 4.32 -10.37 1.60
C LEU A 186 4.59 -11.84 1.94
N TYR A 187 3.55 -12.60 2.31
CA TYR A 187 3.72 -13.93 2.90
C TYR A 187 3.75 -15.04 1.83
N THR A 188 4.80 -14.99 1.00
CA THR A 188 5.25 -16.06 0.11
C THR A 188 6.75 -16.28 0.31
N ASP A 189 7.24 -17.47 -0.02
CA ASP A 189 8.67 -17.78 0.03
C ASP A 189 9.47 -16.87 -0.92
N GLU A 190 8.99 -16.68 -2.14
CA GLU A 190 9.65 -15.82 -3.13
C GLU A 190 9.60 -14.32 -2.76
N ARG A 191 8.47 -13.80 -2.27
CA ARG A 191 8.33 -12.38 -1.93
C ARG A 191 9.15 -12.02 -0.71
N ALA A 192 9.08 -12.84 0.34
CA ALA A 192 9.79 -12.58 1.58
C ALA A 192 11.32 -12.64 1.37
N ASP A 193 11.81 -13.53 0.52
CA ASP A 193 13.23 -13.57 0.11
C ASP A 193 13.62 -12.31 -0.68
N TRP A 194 12.81 -11.91 -1.67
CA TRP A 194 13.09 -10.75 -2.53
C TRP A 194 13.18 -9.42 -1.77
N ILE A 195 12.33 -9.19 -0.76
CA ILE A 195 12.34 -7.95 0.04
C ILE A 195 13.33 -7.98 1.22
N SER A 196 14.06 -9.08 1.41
CA SER A 196 14.75 -9.32 2.68
C SER A 196 15.89 -8.34 2.98
N ASN A 197 16.46 -7.71 1.95
CA ASN A 197 17.42 -6.62 2.10
C ASN A 197 16.78 -5.31 2.59
N GLU A 198 15.47 -5.24 2.74
CA GLU A 198 14.78 -4.03 3.19
C GLU A 198 13.83 -4.29 4.36
N TRP A 199 12.98 -5.32 4.28
CA TRP A 199 11.91 -5.58 5.24
C TRP A 199 11.90 -7.03 5.71
N LEU A 200 12.01 -7.24 7.01
CA LEU A 200 12.11 -8.56 7.64
C LEU A 200 10.89 -8.97 8.47
N MET A 201 9.76 -8.29 8.27
CA MET A 201 8.52 -8.50 9.02
C MET A 201 7.39 -9.01 8.12
N ALA A 202 7.68 -9.92 7.17
CA ALA A 202 6.74 -10.34 6.12
C ALA A 202 5.46 -11.04 6.60
N THR A 203 5.40 -11.44 7.87
CA THR A 203 4.29 -12.20 8.45
C THR A 203 3.55 -11.37 9.50
N PRO A 204 2.22 -11.55 9.67
CA PRO A 204 1.45 -10.65 10.53
C PRO A 204 1.77 -10.83 12.02
N ASP A 205 1.78 -12.07 12.52
CA ASP A 205 1.88 -12.38 13.95
C ASP A 205 2.49 -13.76 14.21
N ALA A 206 2.60 -14.14 15.49
CA ALA A 206 3.23 -15.38 15.93
C ALA A 206 2.48 -16.67 15.54
N ALA A 207 1.25 -16.60 15.01
CA ALA A 207 0.55 -17.77 14.48
C ALA A 207 1.11 -18.25 13.14
N PHE A 208 2.02 -17.49 12.53
CA PHE A 208 2.61 -17.77 11.23
C PHE A 208 4.09 -18.12 11.39
N PRO A 209 4.57 -19.18 10.72
CA PRO A 209 6.00 -19.37 10.49
C PRO A 209 6.63 -18.09 9.97
N VAL A 210 7.79 -17.72 10.51
CA VAL A 210 8.59 -16.59 10.03
C VAL A 210 9.08 -16.87 8.62
N GLU A 211 9.06 -15.85 7.76
CA GLU A 211 9.63 -15.88 6.41
C GLU A 211 10.56 -14.67 6.20
N PRO A 212 11.67 -14.84 5.48
CA PRO A 212 12.22 -16.15 5.08
C PRO A 212 12.90 -16.85 6.29
N PRO A 213 12.76 -18.17 6.45
CA PRO A 213 13.16 -18.89 7.67
C PRO A 213 14.68 -18.97 7.90
N GLU A 214 15.48 -18.73 6.86
CA GLU A 214 16.94 -18.72 6.90
C GLU A 214 17.53 -17.42 7.46
N ILE A 215 16.76 -16.34 7.50
CA ILE A 215 17.23 -15.05 8.03
C ILE A 215 16.95 -14.97 9.52
N SER A 216 18.02 -14.98 10.31
CA SER A 216 17.92 -15.02 11.78
C SER A 216 17.26 -13.78 12.40
N ASN A 217 17.35 -12.65 11.71
CA ASN A 217 16.76 -11.38 12.11
C ASN A 217 15.30 -11.20 11.65
N ALA A 218 14.77 -12.15 10.85
CA ALA A 218 13.38 -12.14 10.43
C ALA A 218 12.45 -12.48 11.59
N VAL A 219 11.34 -11.75 11.68
CA VAL A 219 10.33 -11.88 12.74
C VAL A 219 8.95 -11.57 12.18
N SER A 220 7.88 -11.80 12.94
CA SER A 220 6.56 -11.27 12.54
C SER A 220 6.46 -9.78 12.78
N LEU A 221 5.59 -9.09 12.04
CA LEU A 221 5.24 -7.68 12.25
C LEU A 221 4.87 -7.41 13.70
N GLN A 222 4.06 -8.27 14.33
CA GLN A 222 3.72 -8.13 15.75
C GLN A 222 4.93 -8.15 16.67
N ALA A 223 5.95 -8.96 16.36
CA ALA A 223 7.14 -9.09 17.20
C ALA A 223 8.16 -7.96 16.93
N GLY A 224 8.43 -7.64 15.67
CA GLY A 224 9.40 -6.61 15.28
C GLY A 224 8.89 -5.18 15.50
N SER A 225 7.59 -4.94 15.25
CA SER A 225 6.95 -3.65 15.49
C SER A 225 5.53 -3.82 16.04
N PRO A 226 5.37 -4.09 17.35
CA PRO A 226 4.06 -4.19 17.99
C PRO A 226 3.19 -2.95 17.78
N ALA A 227 3.82 -1.77 17.66
CA ALA A 227 3.14 -0.51 17.42
C ALA A 227 2.56 -0.42 16.00
N LEU A 228 3.33 -0.80 14.96
CA LEU A 228 2.80 -0.86 13.59
C LEU A 228 1.71 -1.92 13.48
N TYR A 229 1.92 -3.11 14.04
CA TYR A 229 0.92 -4.16 14.09
C TYR A 229 -0.41 -3.66 14.68
N ALA A 230 -0.37 -2.96 15.83
CA ALA A 230 -1.56 -2.42 16.45
C ALA A 230 -2.27 -1.37 15.58
N LEU A 231 -1.52 -0.56 14.82
CA LEU A 231 -2.08 0.43 13.92
C LEU A 231 -2.77 -0.21 12.70
N VAL A 232 -2.09 -1.11 12.00
CA VAL A 232 -2.60 -1.71 10.74
C VAL A 232 -3.63 -2.81 10.95
N SER A 233 -3.74 -3.34 12.18
CA SER A 233 -4.74 -4.36 12.52
C SER A 233 -6.11 -3.80 12.89
N ASP A 234 -6.18 -2.56 13.35
CA ASP A 234 -7.44 -1.86 13.58
C ASP A 234 -7.96 -1.33 12.24
N HIS A 235 -9.15 -1.76 11.85
CA HIS A 235 -9.86 -1.34 10.63
C HIS A 235 -11.24 -0.72 10.98
N THR A 236 -11.48 -0.43 12.26
CA THR A 236 -12.80 -0.06 12.77
C THR A 236 -12.82 1.31 13.42
N SER A 237 -11.73 1.69 14.09
CA SER A 237 -11.63 2.97 14.79
C SER A 237 -11.60 4.15 13.83
N HIS A 238 -11.98 5.32 14.36
CA HIS A 238 -11.83 6.56 13.63
C HIS A 238 -10.35 6.79 13.26
N GLY A 239 -10.08 7.11 11.99
CA GLY A 239 -8.72 7.24 11.47
C GLY A 239 -8.11 5.94 10.94
N HIS A 240 -8.77 4.80 11.09
CA HIS A 240 -8.27 3.48 10.70
C HIS A 240 -9.09 2.79 9.61
N LYS A 241 -10.32 3.25 9.36
CA LYS A 241 -11.25 2.64 8.41
C LYS A 241 -10.76 2.61 6.95
N TRP A 242 -9.75 3.40 6.61
CA TRP A 242 -9.17 3.41 5.27
C TRP A 242 -8.26 2.21 4.99
N LEU A 243 -7.82 1.51 6.04
CA LEU A 243 -6.92 0.37 5.94
C LEU A 243 -7.63 -0.80 5.26
N PRO A 244 -7.01 -1.46 4.28
CA PRO A 244 -7.62 -2.61 3.62
C PRO A 244 -7.71 -3.79 4.59
N ALA A 245 -8.88 -4.42 4.68
CA ALA A 245 -9.07 -5.64 5.48
C ALA A 245 -8.43 -6.90 4.83
N VAL A 246 -8.23 -6.86 3.50
CA VAL A 246 -7.65 -7.93 2.69
C VAL A 246 -6.70 -7.32 1.66
N TRP A 247 -5.68 -8.08 1.25
CA TRP A 247 -4.80 -7.62 0.19
C TRP A 247 -5.57 -7.51 -1.13
N PRO A 248 -5.39 -6.42 -1.92
CA PRO A 248 -5.96 -6.29 -3.24
C PRO A 248 -5.65 -7.49 -4.14
N ASP A 249 -6.67 -8.07 -4.78
CA ASP A 249 -6.55 -9.25 -5.64
C ASP A 249 -6.97 -8.99 -7.10
N GLY A 250 -7.31 -7.75 -7.42
CA GLY A 250 -7.78 -7.33 -8.76
C GLY A 250 -9.22 -7.72 -9.08
N LEU A 251 -9.95 -8.36 -8.16
CA LEU A 251 -11.33 -8.81 -8.38
C LEU A 251 -12.33 -7.91 -7.66
N TYR A 252 -12.71 -6.84 -8.35
CA TYR A 252 -13.70 -5.89 -7.87
C TYR A 252 -15.05 -6.15 -8.53
N VAL A 253 -16.05 -6.53 -7.73
CA VAL A 253 -17.44 -6.63 -8.19
C VAL A 253 -17.95 -5.21 -8.38
N LYS A 254 -18.41 -4.87 -9.60
CA LYS A 254 -19.12 -3.60 -9.80
C LYS A 254 -20.36 -3.60 -8.91
N CYS A 255 -20.50 -2.58 -8.07
CA CYS A 255 -21.75 -2.34 -7.36
C CYS A 255 -22.89 -2.35 -8.40
N PRO A 256 -23.83 -3.31 -8.36
CA PRO A 256 -24.83 -3.49 -9.43
C PRO A 256 -25.70 -2.25 -9.64
N GLU A 257 -25.82 -1.38 -8.64
CA GLU A 257 -26.69 -0.20 -8.67
C GLU A 257 -25.98 1.09 -9.10
N CYS A 258 -24.64 1.15 -9.18
CA CYS A 258 -23.94 2.36 -9.65
C CYS A 258 -23.95 2.53 -11.18
N CYS A 259 -24.39 1.53 -11.94
CA CYS A 259 -24.39 1.56 -13.41
C CYS A 259 -25.74 1.90 -14.07
N SER A 260 -26.80 2.22 -13.32
CA SER A 260 -28.12 2.48 -13.91
C SER A 260 -28.45 3.96 -14.15
N GLN A 261 -27.54 4.89 -13.88
CA GLN A 261 -27.67 6.27 -14.34
C GLN A 261 -26.93 6.41 -15.68
N GLU A 262 -27.61 6.05 -16.78
CA GLU A 262 -27.21 6.54 -18.11
C GLU A 262 -27.00 8.05 -18.01
N ARG A 263 -25.78 8.53 -18.24
CA ARG A 263 -25.55 9.97 -18.42
C ARG A 263 -26.45 10.41 -19.57
N PRO A 264 -27.35 11.39 -19.39
CA PRO A 264 -28.05 11.96 -20.53
C PRO A 264 -26.98 12.50 -21.47
N ALA A 265 -27.04 12.12 -22.75
CA ALA A 265 -26.17 12.66 -23.77
C ALA A 265 -26.39 14.18 -23.86
N THR A 266 -25.58 14.97 -23.15
CA THR A 266 -25.57 16.42 -23.28
C THR A 266 -24.16 16.90 -23.58
N ASN A 267 -24.11 17.77 -24.58
CA ASN A 267 -22.94 18.28 -25.27
C ASN A 267 -21.84 18.81 -24.34
N ARG A 268 -20.59 18.64 -24.81
CA ARG A 268 -19.37 19.34 -24.38
C ARG A 268 -19.66 20.71 -23.74
N ARG A 269 -19.56 20.78 -22.41
CA ARG A 269 -19.04 21.92 -21.65
C ARG A 269 -18.82 21.46 -20.21
N MET A 270 -17.59 21.65 -19.73
CA MET A 270 -17.23 21.46 -18.31
C MET A 270 -18.18 22.28 -17.44
N LEU A 271 -18.96 21.60 -16.62
CA LEU A 271 -19.64 22.19 -15.47
C LEU A 271 -19.51 21.19 -14.32
N PHE A 272 -18.79 21.62 -13.29
CA PHE A 272 -18.70 20.99 -11.99
C PHE A 272 -20.12 20.82 -11.41
N ALA A 273 -20.50 19.58 -11.12
CA ALA A 273 -21.69 19.28 -10.34
C ALA A 273 -21.32 18.24 -9.28
N SER A 274 -21.53 18.61 -8.02
CA SER A 274 -21.45 17.77 -6.83
C SER A 274 -22.22 16.46 -7.02
N ALA A 275 -21.56 15.33 -6.77
CA ALA A 275 -22.18 14.00 -6.80
C ALA A 275 -23.18 13.85 -5.62
N PRO A 276 -24.38 13.31 -5.84
CA PRO A 276 -25.30 12.98 -4.75
C PRO A 276 -24.80 11.72 -4.02
N SER A 277 -24.92 11.73 -2.69
CA SER A 277 -24.61 10.59 -1.84
C SER A 277 -25.46 9.37 -2.21
N CYS A 278 -24.84 8.29 -2.66
CA CYS A 278 -25.50 6.99 -2.80
C CYS A 278 -25.32 6.21 -1.50
N ALA A 279 -26.41 5.92 -0.79
CA ALA A 279 -26.42 4.97 0.31
C ALA A 279 -26.86 3.60 -0.23
N CYS A 280 -26.07 2.55 0.03
CA CYS A 280 -26.43 1.18 -0.32
C CYS A 280 -27.53 0.63 0.61
N PRO A 281 -28.52 -0.13 0.11
CA PRO A 281 -29.46 -0.85 0.96
C PRO A 281 -28.81 -2.10 1.61
N PRO A 282 -29.33 -2.59 2.75
CA PRO A 282 -28.67 -3.58 3.62
C PRO A 282 -28.53 -5.01 3.05
N ALA A 283 -28.88 -5.23 1.78
CA ALA A 283 -29.03 -6.56 1.20
C ALA A 283 -27.78 -7.08 0.46
N CYS A 284 -26.69 -6.31 0.40
CA CYS A 284 -25.45 -6.71 -0.29
C CYS A 284 -24.30 -7.12 0.66
N ALA A 285 -24.54 -7.22 1.97
CA ALA A 285 -23.55 -7.71 2.91
C ALA A 285 -23.69 -9.24 3.09
N ALA A 286 -22.92 -10.01 2.30
CA ALA A 286 -22.60 -11.42 2.54
C ALA A 286 -21.26 -11.76 1.91
#